data_AF-A0A5E4D0N7-F1
#
_entry.id   AF-A0A5E4D0N7-F1
#
_cell.length_a   1.000
_cell.length_b   1.000
_cell.length_c   1.000
_cell.angle_alpha   90.00
_cell.angle_beta   90.00
_cell.angle_gamma   90.00
#
_symmetry.space_group_name_H-M   'P 1'
#
loop_
_entity.id
_entity.type
_entity.pdbx_description
1 polymer ?
#
loop_
_entity_poly.entity_id
_entity_poly.type
_entity_poly.pdbx_seq_one_letter_code
_entity_poly.pdbx_strand_id
1 'polypeptide(L)'
;YSEPFTAYFLPGSDPEFFVKPQTGELPPYNTKGILVIVGFKPRMYSKKYKATLVIETEDMYWLYEINGLPPASTSLINVKAKIDSTNKRYDNMPIRQHNFVRENTKLIRTGVSSTIKGAPLMMKNK
;
A
#
# COMPACT_ATOMS: atom_id res chain seq x y z
N TYR A 1 22.37 2.85 -40.21
CA TYR A 1 21.01 3.40 -40.31
C TYR A 1 20.43 3.45 -38.92
N SER A 2 19.76 4.54 -38.55
CA SER A 2 18.97 4.60 -37.33
C SER A 2 17.55 4.13 -37.65
N GLU A 3 16.95 3.38 -36.73
CA GLU A 3 15.61 2.81 -36.91
C GLU A 3 14.66 3.42 -35.87
N PRO A 4 13.48 3.92 -36.24
CA PRO A 4 12.53 4.45 -35.28
C PRO A 4 12.02 3.30 -34.39
N PHE A 5 11.87 3.58 -33.10
CA PHE A 5 11.24 2.65 -32.17
C PHE A 5 10.14 3.33 -31.35
N THR A 6 9.20 2.52 -30.90
CA THR A 6 8.17 2.89 -29.92
C THR A 6 8.26 1.96 -28.72
N ALA A 7 8.20 2.53 -27.52
CA ALA A 7 8.24 1.83 -26.25
C ALA A 7 6.97 2.14 -25.45
N TYR A 8 6.22 1.09 -25.10
CA TYR A 8 4.96 1.20 -24.38
C TYR A 8 4.66 -0.03 -23.52
N PHE A 9 3.73 0.10 -22.59
CA PHE A 9 3.25 -1.03 -21.80
C PHE A 9 1.99 -1.63 -22.40
N LEU A 10 1.91 -2.97 -22.38
CA LEU A 10 0.72 -3.66 -22.88
C LEU A 10 -0.53 -3.34 -22.03
N PRO A 11 -1.73 -3.37 -22.64
CA PRO A 11 -2.99 -3.33 -21.92
C PRO A 11 -3.04 -4.45 -20.87
N GLY A 12 -3.39 -4.11 -19.63
CA GLY A 12 -3.36 -5.03 -18.48
C GLY A 12 -2.12 -4.88 -17.58
N SER A 13 -1.13 -4.08 -18.00
CA SER A 13 -0.05 -3.63 -17.13
C SER A 13 -0.54 -2.62 -16.09
N ASP A 14 0.10 -2.60 -14.91
CA ASP A 14 -0.22 -1.63 -13.87
C ASP A 14 0.14 -0.18 -14.30
N PRO A 15 -0.73 0.81 -14.04
CA PRO A 15 -0.52 2.22 -14.44
C PRO A 15 0.56 2.95 -13.63
N GLU A 16 1.11 2.31 -12.59
CA GLU A 16 2.20 2.82 -11.78
C GLU A 16 3.56 2.79 -12.50
N PHE A 17 3.66 2.10 -13.63
CA PHE A 17 4.84 2.07 -14.48
C PHE A 17 4.78 3.12 -15.58
N PHE A 18 5.94 3.70 -15.88
CA PHE A 18 6.12 4.63 -16.98
C PHE A 18 7.47 4.39 -17.66
N VAL A 19 7.55 4.64 -18.96
CA VAL A 19 8.77 4.44 -19.75
C VAL A 19 9.16 5.75 -20.43
N LYS A 20 10.47 6.03 -20.47
CA LYS A 20 11.04 7.17 -21.19
C LYS A 20 12.35 6.79 -21.87
N PRO A 21 12.57 7.19 -23.13
CA PRO A 21 11.59 7.81 -24.03
C PRO A 21 10.55 6.79 -24.53
N GLN A 22 9.35 7.26 -24.91
CA GLN A 22 8.33 6.41 -25.53
C GLN A 22 8.55 6.23 -27.03
N THR A 23 9.20 7.20 -27.67
CA THR A 23 9.57 7.12 -29.09
C THR A 23 10.97 7.67 -29.25
N GLY A 24 11.70 7.17 -30.23
CA GLY A 24 13.04 7.64 -30.55
C GLY A 24 13.64 6.87 -31.69
N GLU A 25 14.95 6.99 -31.86
CA GLU A 25 15.71 6.28 -32.88
C GLU A 25 16.74 5.37 -32.23
N LEU A 26 16.75 4.10 -32.64
CA LEU A 26 17.78 3.13 -32.26
C LEU A 26 19.00 3.36 -33.15
N PRO A 27 20.17 3.60 -32.53
CA PRO A 27 21.40 3.70 -33.30
C PRO A 27 21.84 2.30 -33.79
N PRO A 28 22.75 2.23 -34.78
CA PRO A 28 23.21 0.96 -35.33
C PRO A 28 23.85 0.05 -34.27
N TYR A 29 23.81 -1.26 -34.51
CA TYR A 29 24.30 -2.32 -33.60
C TYR A 29 25.72 -2.09 -33.02
N ASN A 30 26.61 -1.42 -33.75
CA ASN A 30 27.99 -1.18 -33.33
C ASN A 30 28.18 0.03 -32.39
N THR A 31 27.09 0.62 -31.88
CA THR A 31 27.12 1.79 -31.00
C THR A 31 26.67 1.44 -29.59
N LYS A 32 26.75 2.40 -28.66
CA LYS A 32 26.35 2.19 -27.24
C LYS A 32 24.85 1.93 -27.04
N GLY A 33 24.03 1.96 -28.09
CA GLY A 33 22.57 1.81 -27.99
C GLY A 33 21.88 3.05 -27.42
N ILE A 34 20.62 2.90 -27.02
CA ILE A 34 19.84 3.92 -26.32
C ILE A 34 19.48 3.46 -24.90
N LEU A 35 19.43 4.40 -23.97
CA LEU A 35 18.97 4.15 -22.61
C LEU A 35 17.45 4.30 -22.53
N VAL A 36 16.75 3.19 -22.30
CA VAL A 36 15.32 3.19 -22.00
C VAL A 36 15.15 3.11 -20.48
N ILE A 37 14.56 4.15 -19.90
CA ILE A 37 14.35 4.26 -18.45
C ILE A 37 12.92 3.83 -18.13
N VAL A 38 12.80 2.80 -17.29
CA VAL A 38 11.54 2.37 -16.70
C VAL A 38 11.44 2.95 -15.30
N GLY A 39 10.46 3.84 -15.11
CA GLY A 39 10.12 4.36 -13.81
C GLY A 39 8.90 3.67 -13.22
N PHE A 40 8.87 3.59 -11.89
CA PHE A 40 7.83 2.89 -11.15
C PHE A 40 7.49 3.68 -9.87
N LYS A 41 6.21 3.98 -9.67
CA LYS A 41 5.72 4.68 -8.46
C LYS A 41 4.54 3.91 -7.83
N PRO A 42 4.79 3.03 -6.84
CA PRO A 42 3.73 2.27 -6.20
C PRO A 42 2.76 3.18 -5.43
N ARG A 43 1.46 2.89 -5.53
CA ARG A 43 0.38 3.60 -4.79
C ARG A 43 -0.05 2.87 -3.53
N MET A 44 0.10 1.54 -3.48
CA MET A 44 -0.29 0.70 -2.37
C MET A 44 0.90 -0.11 -1.87
N TYR A 45 1.01 -0.22 -0.56
CA TYR A 45 1.96 -1.13 0.07
C TYR A 45 1.50 -2.58 -0.10
N SER A 46 2.46 -3.51 -0.23
CA SER A 46 2.22 -4.96 -0.39
C SER A 46 1.40 -5.40 -1.61
N LYS A 47 1.00 -4.51 -2.52
CA LYS A 47 0.46 -4.90 -3.82
C LYS A 47 1.61 -5.40 -4.71
N LYS A 48 1.41 -6.53 -5.38
CA LYS A 48 2.33 -7.01 -6.42
C LYS A 48 2.05 -6.23 -7.70
N TYR A 49 3.09 -5.59 -8.23
CA TYR A 49 3.00 -4.78 -9.43
C TYR A 49 3.66 -5.49 -10.59
N LYS A 50 2.99 -5.54 -11.75
CA LYS A 50 3.49 -6.18 -12.96
C LYS A 50 3.17 -5.34 -14.19
N ALA A 51 4.10 -5.32 -15.12
CA ALA A 51 3.91 -4.71 -16.42
C ALA A 51 4.69 -5.47 -17.48
N THR A 52 4.21 -5.44 -18.72
CA THR A 52 4.94 -5.98 -19.87
C THR A 52 5.33 -4.82 -20.77
N LEU A 53 6.62 -4.50 -20.80
CA LEU A 53 7.17 -3.46 -21.67
C LEU A 53 7.39 -4.06 -23.06
N VAL A 54 6.90 -3.33 -24.05
CA VAL A 54 7.13 -3.59 -25.46
C VAL A 54 8.07 -2.54 -26.00
N ILE A 55 9.07 -2.98 -26.76
CA ILE A 55 9.86 -2.12 -27.64
C ILE A 55 9.65 -2.64 -29.06
N GLU A 56 9.02 -1.82 -29.88
CA GLU A 56 8.58 -2.13 -31.24
C GLU A 56 9.34 -1.26 -32.24
N THR A 57 9.89 -1.89 -33.27
CA THR A 57 10.45 -1.24 -34.46
C THR A 57 9.72 -1.74 -35.71
N GLU A 58 10.14 -1.32 -36.90
CA GLU A 58 9.50 -1.75 -38.15
C GLU A 58 9.64 -3.27 -38.36
N ASP A 59 10.80 -3.82 -38.00
CA ASP A 59 11.13 -5.23 -38.23
C ASP A 59 11.12 -6.10 -36.95
N MET A 60 11.13 -5.48 -35.76
CA MET A 60 11.34 -6.21 -34.50
C MET A 60 10.33 -5.86 -33.41
N TYR A 61 10.07 -6.86 -32.56
CA TYR A 61 9.18 -6.75 -31.41
C TYR A 61 9.79 -7.42 -30.19
N TRP A 62 10.19 -6.63 -29.19
CA TRP A 62 10.74 -7.15 -27.93
C TRP A 62 9.75 -6.98 -26.79
N LEU A 63 9.63 -8.03 -25.98
CA LEU A 63 8.77 -8.09 -24.80
C LEU A 63 9.62 -8.29 -23.56
N TYR A 64 9.39 -7.46 -22.54
CA TYR A 64 10.07 -7.55 -21.25
C TYR A 64 9.05 -7.57 -20.12
N GLU A 65 9.10 -8.61 -19.29
CA GLU A 65 8.33 -8.66 -18.05
C GLU A 65 9.01 -7.81 -16.97
N ILE A 66 8.27 -6.85 -16.42
CA ILE A 66 8.72 -5.94 -15.38
C ILE A 66 7.95 -6.23 -14.10
N ASN A 67 8.67 -6.57 -13.04
CA ASN A 67 8.11 -6.80 -11.72
C ASN A 67 8.46 -5.64 -10.79
N GLY A 68 7.42 -4.98 -10.26
CA GLY A 68 7.58 -3.93 -9.26
C GLY A 68 7.75 -4.56 -7.89
N LEU A 69 8.98 -4.54 -7.38
CA LEU A 69 9.28 -5.02 -6.04
C LEU A 69 8.95 -3.92 -5.01
N PRO A 70 8.36 -4.29 -3.86
CA PRO A 70 8.22 -3.34 -2.76
C PRO A 70 9.61 -2.90 -2.29
N PRO A 71 9.73 -1.71 -1.67
CA PRO A 71 10.97 -1.31 -1.04
C PRO A 71 11.38 -2.39 -0.04
N ALA A 72 12.66 -2.81 -0.10
CA ALA A 72 13.19 -3.81 0.81
C ALA A 72 12.94 -3.35 2.24
N SER A 73 12.23 -4.15 3.04
CA SER A 73 12.08 -3.86 4.46
C SER A 73 13.46 -3.95 5.09
N THR A 74 13.97 -2.87 5.65
CA THR A 74 15.09 -2.96 6.57
C THR A 74 14.64 -3.87 7.73
N SER A 75 15.28 -5.02 7.85
CA SER A 75 14.96 -6.00 8.87
C SER A 75 15.03 -5.33 10.25
N LEU A 76 13.92 -5.31 10.98
CA LEU A 76 13.83 -4.74 12.34
C LEU A 76 14.50 -5.63 13.40
N ILE A 77 15.55 -6.36 13.01
CA ILE A 77 16.32 -7.21 13.91
C ILE A 77 17.07 -6.25 14.84
N ASN A 78 16.66 -6.19 16.11
CA ASN A 78 17.17 -5.30 17.17
C ASN A 78 16.54 -3.91 17.28
N VAL A 79 15.40 -3.64 16.64
CA VAL A 79 14.66 -2.39 16.92
C VAL A 79 13.84 -2.59 18.19
N LYS A 80 14.22 -1.87 19.26
CA LYS A 80 13.42 -1.83 20.50
C LYS A 80 12.04 -1.26 20.17
N ALA A 81 10.99 -1.99 20.56
CA ALA A 81 9.63 -1.49 20.44
C ALA A 81 9.48 -0.16 21.20
N LYS A 82 8.74 0.79 20.62
CA LYS A 82 8.43 2.05 21.30
C LYS A 82 7.64 1.85 22.59
N ILE A 83 6.88 0.75 22.66
CA ILE A 83 6.04 0.39 23.80
C ILE A 83 6.56 -0.94 24.34
N ASP A 84 6.94 -0.94 25.61
CA ASP A 84 7.23 -2.14 26.37
C ASP A 84 5.92 -2.65 27.01
N SER A 85 5.28 -3.64 26.37
CA SER A 85 4.07 -4.28 26.89
C SER A 85 4.36 -5.31 27.99
N THR A 86 5.63 -5.57 28.29
CA THR A 86 6.08 -6.48 29.36
C THR A 86 6.14 -5.79 30.73
N ASN A 87 5.41 -4.69 30.89
CA ASN A 87 5.37 -3.94 32.14
C ASN A 87 4.65 -4.74 33.24
N LYS A 88 5.46 -5.42 34.07
CA LYS A 88 5.02 -6.22 35.22
C LYS A 88 4.26 -5.45 36.30
N ARG A 89 4.14 -4.12 36.20
CA ARG A 89 3.38 -3.31 37.16
C ARG A 89 1.89 -3.62 37.15
N TYR A 90 1.36 -4.18 36.06
CA TYR A 90 -0.06 -4.52 35.92
C TYR A 90 -0.34 -6.03 35.99
N ASP A 91 0.68 -6.88 35.99
CA ASP A 91 0.51 -8.35 36.06
C ASP A 91 -0.20 -8.80 37.34
N ASN A 92 0.04 -8.08 38.45
CA ASN A 92 -0.55 -8.36 39.76
C ASN A 92 -1.77 -7.48 40.08
N MET A 93 -2.31 -6.75 39.11
CA MET A 93 -3.51 -5.94 39.35
C MET A 93 -4.71 -6.89 39.49
N PRO A 94 -5.42 -6.89 40.64
CA PRO A 94 -6.59 -7.73 40.78
C PRO A 94 -7.60 -7.35 39.70
N ILE A 95 -8.03 -8.33 38.91
CA ILE A 95 -9.08 -8.15 37.91
C ILE A 95 -10.34 -7.74 38.67
N ARG A 96 -10.65 -6.44 38.67
CA ARG A 96 -11.93 -5.94 39.18
C ARG A 96 -12.98 -6.37 38.16
N GLN A 97 -13.72 -7.42 38.50
CA GLN A 97 -14.86 -7.85 37.69
C GLN A 97 -15.96 -6.81 37.81
N HIS A 98 -16.17 -6.05 36.75
CA HIS A 98 -17.25 -5.09 36.65
C HIS A 98 -18.49 -5.79 36.07
N ASN A 99 -19.61 -5.71 36.78
CA ASN A 99 -20.89 -6.11 36.22
C ASN A 99 -21.43 -4.93 35.41
N PHE A 100 -20.95 -4.80 34.18
CA PHE A 100 -21.34 -3.72 33.29
C PHE A 100 -22.85 -3.65 33.07
N VAL A 101 -23.57 -4.77 33.09
CA VAL A 101 -25.04 -4.77 32.97
C VAL A 101 -25.67 -4.06 34.16
N ARG A 102 -25.26 -4.40 35.39
CA ARG A 102 -25.74 -3.76 36.62
C ARG A 102 -25.30 -2.30 36.76
N GLU A 103 -24.11 -1.96 36.28
CA GLU A 103 -23.62 -0.58 36.27
C GLU A 103 -24.38 0.25 35.23
N ASN A 104 -24.63 -0.31 34.05
CA ASN A 104 -25.37 0.34 32.97
C ASN A 104 -26.85 0.54 33.30
N THR A 105 -27.49 -0.36 34.06
CA THR A 105 -28.88 -0.15 34.52
C THR A 105 -29.01 1.02 35.50
N LYS A 106 -27.92 1.42 36.17
CA LYS A 106 -27.87 2.59 37.04
C LYS A 106 -27.51 3.89 36.30
N LEU A 107 -27.14 3.81 35.02
CA LEU A 107 -26.83 4.99 34.23
C LEU A 107 -28.12 5.74 33.88
N ILE A 108 -28.28 6.94 34.45
CA ILE A 108 -29.44 7.81 34.21
C ILE A 108 -29.29 8.56 32.87
N ARG A 109 -28.06 8.66 32.34
CA ARG A 109 -27.73 9.33 31.07
C ARG A 109 -26.59 8.63 30.37
N THR A 110 -26.63 8.62 29.04
CA THR A 110 -25.58 8.03 28.21
C THR A 110 -24.49 9.06 27.91
N GLY A 111 -23.23 8.70 28.14
CA GLY A 111 -22.06 9.52 27.82
C GLY A 111 -21.83 9.69 26.31
N VAL A 112 -21.08 10.73 25.95
CA VAL A 112 -20.86 11.22 24.56
C VAL A 112 -20.13 10.25 23.61
N SER A 113 -19.63 9.11 24.08
CA SER A 113 -18.86 8.13 23.29
C SER A 113 -19.57 6.80 23.00
N SER A 114 -20.84 6.63 23.39
CA SER A 114 -21.60 5.42 23.03
C SER A 114 -22.29 5.55 21.66
N THR A 115 -22.54 4.41 20.99
CA THR A 115 -23.22 4.34 19.68
C THR A 115 -24.69 4.81 19.73
N ILE A 116 -25.34 4.82 20.90
CA ILE A 116 -26.71 5.32 21.11
C ILE A 116 -26.64 6.67 21.84
N LYS A 117 -26.03 7.65 21.17
CA LYS A 117 -25.70 8.96 21.76
C LYS A 117 -26.97 9.81 21.95
N GLY A 118 -27.26 10.19 23.20
CA GLY A 118 -28.25 11.22 23.53
C GLY A 118 -29.72 10.79 23.55
N ALA A 119 -30.03 9.51 23.33
CA ALA A 119 -31.41 9.04 23.43
C ALA A 119 -31.83 8.88 24.91
N PRO A 120 -33.01 9.38 25.33
CA PRO A 120 -33.55 9.13 26.66
C PRO A 120 -33.91 7.65 26.82
N LEU A 121 -33.41 7.00 27.87
CA LEU A 121 -33.62 5.57 28.12
C LEU A 121 -35.01 5.21 28.67
N MET A 122 -35.82 6.21 29.04
CA MET A 122 -37.21 6.02 29.44
C MET A 122 -38.12 6.95 28.64
N MET A 123 -39.24 6.40 28.15
CA MET A 123 -40.34 7.25 27.68
C MET A 123 -40.99 7.90 28.90
N LYS A 124 -41.18 9.22 28.85
CA LYS A 124 -42.01 9.92 29.83
C LYS A 124 -43.45 9.45 29.63
N ASN A 125 -43.95 8.65 30.56
CA ASN A 125 -45.38 8.41 30.67
C ASN A 125 -46.05 9.74 31.10
N LYS A 126 -47.13 10.10 30.42
CA LYS A 126 -47.94 11.30 30.69
C LYS A 126 -48.59 11.23 32.07
#